data_AF-A0A914U0V0-F1
#
_entry.id   AF-A0A914U0V0-F1
#
_cell.length_a   1.000
_cell.length_b   1.000
_cell.length_c   1.000
_cell.angle_alpha   90.00
_cell.angle_beta   90.00
_cell.angle_gamma   90.00
#
_symmetry.space_group_name_H-M   'P 1'
#
loop_
_entity.id
_entity.type
_entity.pdbx_description
1 polymer ?
#
loop_
_entity_poly.entity_id
_entity_poly.type
_entity_poly.pdbx_seq_one_letter_code
_entity_poly.pdbx_strand_id
1 'polypeptide(L)' 'MSNKQFKVVITEAAPEYNDIKSIANVYQNPNPGTLPRDILLKESKDADGILCLLSNKIDKEFLDN' A
#
# COMPACT_ATOMS: atom_id res chain seq x y z
N MET A 1 13.42 -20.04 11.80
CA MET A 1 12.58 -19.55 10.69
C MET A 1 12.49 -18.05 10.85
N SER A 2 12.89 -17.27 9.84
CA SER A 2 12.75 -15.81 9.87
C SER A 2 11.26 -15.46 9.92
N ASN A 3 10.84 -14.63 10.88
CA ASN A 3 9.50 -14.04 10.87
C ASN A 3 9.43 -13.08 9.67
N LYS A 4 8.95 -13.55 8.51
CA LYS A 4 8.72 -12.68 7.37
C LYS A 4 7.63 -11.67 7.77
N GLN A 5 8.01 -10.41 7.87
CA GLN A 5 7.07 -9.32 8.12
C GLN A 5 6.48 -8.89 6.78
N PHE A 6 5.18 -9.09 6.59
CA PHE A 6 4.48 -8.72 5.35
C PHE A 6 4.59 -7.22 5.09
N LYS A 7 4.76 -6.81 3.83
CA LYS A 7 4.70 -5.40 3.41
C LYS A 7 3.32 -5.09 2.85
N VAL A 8 2.63 -4.08 3.40
CA VAL A 8 1.31 -3.65 2.96
C VAL A 8 1.33 -2.16 2.58
N VAL A 9 0.70 -1.82 1.45
CA VAL A 9 0.50 -0.43 1.00
C VAL A 9 -0.93 0.00 1.23
N ILE A 10 -1.13 1.14 1.88
CA ILE A 10 -2.44 1.75 2.13
C ILE A 10 -2.49 3.10 1.43
N THR A 11 -3.34 3.23 0.41
CA THR A 11 -3.37 4.44 -0.44
C THR A 11 -4.19 5.60 0.13
N GLU A 12 -4.92 5.34 1.23
CA GLU A 12 -5.76 6.31 1.93
C GLU A 12 -5.06 6.86 3.18
N ALA A 13 -5.24 8.16 3.43
CA ALA A 13 -4.77 8.85 4.63
C ALA A 13 -5.82 8.83 5.77
N ALA A 14 -6.30 7.64 6.15
CA ALA A 14 -7.24 7.46 7.27
C ALA A 14 -6.55 6.87 8.52
N PRO A 15 -6.96 7.24 9.75
CA PRO A 15 -6.26 6.81 10.96
C PRO A 15 -6.49 5.33 11.34
N GLU A 16 -7.43 4.64 10.69
CA GLU A 16 -8.10 3.43 11.21
C GLU A 16 -7.37 2.10 10.94
N TYR A 17 -6.06 2.09 10.69
CA TYR A 17 -5.33 0.87 10.27
C TYR A 17 -4.41 0.27 11.34
N ASN A 18 -4.71 0.47 12.63
CA ASN A 18 -3.87 -0.02 13.73
C ASN A 18 -3.72 -1.55 13.73
N ASP A 19 -4.78 -2.28 13.38
CA ASP A 19 -4.76 -3.73 13.33
C ASP A 19 -3.76 -4.23 12.27
N ILE A 20 -3.76 -3.62 11.09
CA ILE A 20 -2.81 -3.94 10.00
C ILE A 20 -1.37 -3.58 10.41
N LYS A 21 -1.18 -2.38 11.00
CA LYS A 21 0.13 -1.91 11.47
C LYS A 21 0.72 -2.80 12.57
N SER A 22 -0.11 -3.52 13.32
CA SER A 22 0.35 -4.44 14.36
C SER A 22 0.93 -5.76 13.83
N ILE A 23 0.60 -6.13 12.59
CA ILE A 23 0.97 -7.43 11.98
C ILE A 23 1.83 -7.30 10.71
N ALA A 24 1.97 -6.10 10.15
CA ALA A 24 2.66 -5.85 8.89
C ALA A 24 3.53 -4.59 8.93
N ASN A 25 4.53 -4.54 8.06
CA ASN A 25 5.25 -3.32 7.71
C ASN A 25 4.39 -2.51 6.72
N VAL A 26 3.92 -1.33 7.13
CA VAL A 26 2.92 -0.57 6.38
C VAL A 26 3.53 0.70 5.79
N TYR A 27 3.39 0.88 4.48
CA TYR A 27 3.39 2.21 3.88
C TYR A 27 1.96 2.73 3.86
N GLN A 28 1.74 3.93 4.40
CA GLN A 28 0.44 4.59 4.33
C GLN A 28 0.60 5.96 3.66
N ASN A 29 -0.31 6.31 2.76
CA ASN A 29 -0.37 7.64 2.15
C ASN A 29 -0.44 8.72 3.25
N PRO A 30 0.54 9.64 3.33
CA PRO A 30 0.59 10.64 4.38
C PRO A 30 -0.40 11.79 4.17
N ASN A 31 -0.94 11.96 2.96
CA ASN A 31 -1.76 13.11 2.60
C ASN A 31 -3.16 12.68 2.14
N PRO A 32 -4.22 13.44 2.50
CA PRO A 32 -5.54 13.24 1.93
C PRO A 32 -5.53 13.32 0.40
N GLY A 33 -6.40 12.53 -0.25
CA GLY A 33 -6.52 12.48 -1.70
C GLY A 33 -5.88 11.25 -2.34
N THR A 34 -5.93 11.19 -3.66
CA THR A 34 -5.43 10.04 -4.43
C THR A 34 -3.91 9.98 -4.39
N LEU A 35 -3.36 8.84 -3.94
CA LEU A 35 -1.93 8.57 -4.00
C LEU A 35 -1.43 8.71 -5.47
N PRO A 36 -0.43 9.57 -5.75
CA PRO A 36 0.14 9.71 -7.09
C PRO A 36 0.61 8.38 -7.67
N ARG A 37 0.47 8.22 -8.99
CA ARG A 37 0.71 6.95 -9.69
C ARG A 37 2.16 6.46 -9.56
N ASP A 38 3.12 7.36 -9.68
CA ASP A 38 4.54 7.11 -9.52
C ASP A 38 4.86 6.59 -8.10
N ILE A 39 4.25 7.19 -7.07
CA ILE A 39 4.39 6.75 -5.69
C ILE A 39 3.70 5.39 -5.48
N LEU A 40 2.49 5.21 -6.03
CA LEU A 40 1.76 3.94 -5.97
C LEU A 40 2.61 2.78 -6.53
N LEU A 41 3.22 2.94 -7.71
CA LEU A 41 4.09 1.94 -8.31
C LEU A 41 5.34 1.70 -7.46
N LYS A 42 6.01 2.77 -7.02
CA LYS A 42 7.23 2.68 -6.22
C LYS A 42 7.01 1.93 -4.91
N GLU A 43 5.98 2.31 -4.16
CA GLU A 43 5.76 1.78 -2.82
C GLU A 43 5.13 0.38 -2.85
N SER A 44 4.37 0.06 -3.91
CA SER A 44 3.79 -1.28 -4.11
C SER A 44 4.79 -2.30 -4.66
N LYS A 45 5.98 -1.87 -5.06
CA LYS A 45 7.06 -2.78 -5.44
C LYS A 45 7.39 -3.72 -4.28
N ASP A 46 7.36 -5.02 -4.55
CA ASP A 46 7.55 -6.10 -3.57
C ASP A 46 6.55 -6.08 -2.39
N ALA A 47 5.40 -5.41 -2.53
CA ALA A 47 4.35 -5.45 -1.52
C ALA A 47 3.64 -6.81 -1.54
N ASP A 48 3.39 -7.38 -0.36
CA ASP A 48 2.60 -8.60 -0.22
C ASP A 48 1.09 -8.31 -0.27
N GLY A 49 0.69 -7.04 -0.09
CA GLY A 49 -0.71 -6.62 -0.18
C GLY A 49 -0.91 -5.11 -0.37
N ILE A 50 -2.09 -4.75 -0.89
CA ILE A 50 -2.51 -3.36 -1.07
C ILE A 50 -3.96 -3.16 -0.61
N LEU A 51 -4.21 -2.08 0.12
CA LEU A 51 -5.52 -1.55 0.42
C LEU A 51 -5.67 -0.23 -0.34
N CYS A 52 -6.50 -0.24 -1.38
CA CYS A 52 -6.65 0.89 -2.29
C CYS A 52 -8.09 1.36 -2.43
N LEU A 53 -8.24 2.64 -2.80
CA LEU A 53 -9.51 3.25 -3.15
C LEU A 53 -9.81 3.07 -4.63
N LEU A 54 -11.08 3.28 -5.02
CA LEU A 54 -11.53 3.22 -6.41
C LEU A 54 -10.82 4.24 -7.33
N SER A 55 -10.25 5.30 -6.77
CA SER A 55 -9.47 6.29 -7.51
C SER A 55 -8.07 5.82 -7.91
N ASN A 56 -7.58 4.74 -7.30
CA ASN A 56 -6.30 4.15 -7.67
C ASN A 56 -6.50 3.17 -8.83
N LYS A 57 -5.81 3.44 -9.93
CA LYS A 57 -5.85 2.58 -11.11
C LYS A 57 -4.98 1.34 -10.89
N ILE A 58 -5.59 0.18 -10.71
CA ILE A 58 -4.89 -1.11 -10.64
C ILE A 58 -5.00 -1.78 -12.01
N ASP A 59 -4.01 -1.54 -12.86
CA ASP A 59 -3.97 -2.02 -14.24
C ASP A 59 -2.75 -2.92 -14.49
N LYS A 60 -2.54 -3.32 -15.74
CA LYS A 60 -1.46 -4.24 -16.10
C LYS A 60 -0.07 -3.71 -15.71
N GLU A 61 0.19 -2.42 -15.92
CA GLU A 61 1.45 -1.80 -15.50
C GLU A 61 1.68 -1.94 -13.99
N PHE A 62 0.63 -1.84 -13.17
CA PHE A 62 0.74 -2.04 -11.73
C PHE A 62 1.06 -3.49 -11.36
N LEU A 63 0.42 -4.45 -12.03
CA LEU A 63 0.60 -5.88 -11.74
C LEU A 63 1.95 -6.43 -12.23
N ASP A 64 2.50 -5.85 -13.30
CA ASP A 64 3.78 -6.24 -13.90
C ASP A 64 5.00 -5.54 -13.22
N ASN A 65 4.76 -4.61 -12.28
CA ASN A 65 5.79 -3.80 -11.58
C ASN A 65 6.33 -4.45 -10.31
#